data_AF-A0A2H0AMM8-F1
#
_entry.id   AF-A0A2H0AMM8-F1
#
_cell.length_a   1.000
_cell.length_b   1.000
_cell.length_c   1.000
_cell.angle_alpha   90.00
_cell.angle_beta   90.00
_cell.angle_gamma   90.00
#
_symmetry.space_group_name_H-M   'P 1'
#
loop_
_entity.id
_entity.type
_entity.pdbx_description
1 polymer ?
#
loop_
_entity_poly.entity_id
_entity_poly.type
_entity_poly.pdbx_seq_one_letter_code
_entity_poly.pdbx_strand_id
1 'polypeptide(L)' 'LSGGGANLLGLEKYVADQFRLPTLKADPFGKISYPQEIEPLIKEIGPPFAVALGLGIRQFI' A
#
# COMPACT_ATOMS: atom_id res chain seq x y z
N LEU A 1 1.32 -4.85 -5.14
CA LEU A 1 -0.16 -4.82 -5.11
C LEU A 1 -0.64 -3.52 -4.45
N SER A 2 -1.51 -2.76 -5.11
CA SER A 2 -2.12 -1.51 -4.58
C SER A 2 -3.65 -1.54 -4.73
N GLY A 3 -4.33 -0.51 -4.20
CA GLY A 3 -5.79 -0.43 -4.18
C GLY A 3 -6.44 -1.27 -3.08
N GLY A 4 -7.76 -1.14 -2.90
CA GLY A 4 -8.49 -1.87 -1.86
C GLY A 4 -8.46 -3.40 -2.03
N GLY A 5 -8.43 -3.87 -3.28
CA GLY A 5 -8.32 -5.31 -3.58
C GLY A 5 -7.05 -5.95 -3.02
N ALA A 6 -5.96 -5.17 -2.85
CA ALA A 6 -4.72 -5.66 -2.25
C ALA A 6 -4.89 -6.17 -0.81
N ASN A 7 -5.98 -5.81 -0.12
CA ASN A 7 -6.25 -6.27 1.25
C ASN A 7 -6.92 -7.64 1.34
N LEU A 8 -7.31 -8.23 0.22
CA LEU A 8 -7.86 -9.59 0.22
C LEU A 8 -6.84 -10.57 0.80
N LEU A 9 -7.27 -11.32 1.83
CA LEU A 9 -6.44 -12.28 2.52
C LEU A 9 -5.89 -13.32 1.52
N GLY A 10 -4.58 -13.53 1.56
CA GLY A 10 -3.90 -14.50 0.69
C GLY A 10 -3.64 -14.04 -0.75
N LEU A 11 -4.10 -12.84 -1.16
CA LEU A 11 -3.93 -12.37 -2.54
C LEU A 11 -2.46 -12.23 -2.95
N GLU A 12 -1.61 -11.72 -2.05
CA GLU A 12 -0.18 -11.58 -2.31
C GLU A 12 0.49 -12.91 -2.67
N LYS A 13 0.22 -13.95 -1.87
CA LYS A 13 0.69 -15.31 -2.14
C LYS A 13 0.12 -15.86 -3.44
N TYR A 14 -1.19 -15.72 -3.64
CA TYR A 14 -1.85 -16.18 -4.86
C TYR A 14 -1.22 -15.57 -6.11
N VAL A 15 -1.02 -14.25 -6.13
CA VAL A 15 -0.37 -13.56 -7.26
C VAL A 15 1.09 -14.01 -7.42
N ALA A 16 1.85 -14.14 -6.32
CA ALA A 16 3.22 -14.64 -6.38
C ALA A 16 3.30 -16.03 -7.02
N ASP A 17 2.40 -16.94 -6.65
CA ASP A 17 2.35 -18.31 -7.17
C ASP A 17 1.91 -18.35 -8.64
N GLN A 18 0.90 -17.56 -9.04
CA GLN A 18 0.39 -17.51 -10.41
C GLN A 18 1.41 -16.92 -11.39
N PHE A 19 2.05 -15.82 -11.01
CA PHE A 19 2.99 -15.11 -11.90
C PHE A 19 4.42 -15.65 -11.77
N ARG A 20 4.72 -16.45 -10.73
CA ARG A 20 6.06 -16.92 -10.40
C ARG A 20 7.06 -15.78 -10.25
N LEU A 21 6.61 -14.67 -9.67
CA LEU A 21 7.38 -13.46 -9.46
C LEU A 21 7.26 -12.98 -8.02
N PRO A 22 8.32 -12.37 -7.46
CA PRO A 22 8.23 -11.69 -6.18
C PRO A 22 7.09 -10.68 -6.20
N THR A 23 6.14 -10.86 -5.27
CA THR A 23 4.97 -9.99 -5.14
C THR A 23 4.96 -9.41 -3.75
N LEU A 24 4.69 -8.11 -3.65
CA LEU A 24 4.70 -7.34 -2.42
C LEU A 24 3.43 -6.49 -2.34
N LYS A 25 2.88 -6.27 -1.14
CA LYS A 25 1.93 -5.17 -0.93
C LYS A 25 2.64 -3.82 -0.97
N ALA A 26 1.99 -2.83 -1.59
CA ALA A 26 2.51 -1.48 -1.68
C ALA A 26 2.49 -0.80 -0.30
N ASP A 27 3.59 -0.12 0.03
CA ASP A 27 3.70 0.77 1.19
C ASP A 27 3.88 2.22 0.71
N PRO A 28 2.78 2.97 0.50
CA PRO A 28 2.86 4.36 0.06
C PRO A 28 3.18 5.35 1.19
N PHE A 29 3.10 4.92 2.45
CA PHE A 29 3.43 5.76 3.61
C PHE A 29 4.93 5.70 3.96
N GLY A 30 5.68 4.72 3.45
CA GLY A 30 7.12 4.55 3.75
C GLY A 30 8.05 5.73 3.42
N LYS A 31 7.56 6.78 2.76
CA LYS A 31 8.30 8.05 2.52
C LYS A 31 7.58 9.29 3.04
N ILE A 32 6.54 9.11 3.86
CA ILE A 32 5.68 10.17 4.36
C ILE A 32 5.75 10.12 5.88
N SER A 33 6.04 11.25 6.53
CA SER A 33 5.93 11.34 7.99
C SER A 33 4.47 11.50 8.41
N TYR A 34 4.06 10.76 9.43
CA TYR A 34 2.72 10.82 10.00
C TYR A 34 2.77 10.61 11.53
N PRO A 35 1.72 11.00 12.27
CA PRO A 35 1.65 10.81 13.72
C PRO A 35 1.72 9.33 14.12
N GLN A 36 2.46 9.00 15.18
CA GLN A 36 2.66 7.61 15.60
C GLN A 36 1.34 6.90 15.98
N GLU A 37 0.35 7.67 16.44
CA GLU A 37 -0.96 7.18 16.87
C GLU A 37 -1.74 6.47 15.75
N ILE A 38 -1.47 6.82 14.48
CA ILE A 38 -2.16 6.22 13.34
C ILE A 38 -1.42 5.01 12.74
N GLU A 39 -0.24 4.65 13.24
CA GLU A 39 0.54 3.48 12.78
C GLU A 39 -0.30 2.19 12.65
N PRO A 40 -1.19 1.85 13.60
CA PRO A 40 -2.03 0.64 13.48
C PRO A 40 -2.94 0.65 12.24
N LEU A 41 -3.36 1.83 11.80
CA LEU A 41 -4.25 2.01 10.65
C LEU A 41 -3.50 1.95 9.31
N ILE A 42 -2.23 2.36 9.28
CA ILE A 42 -1.43 2.48 8.05
C ILE A 42 -1.40 1.18 7.24
N LYS A 43 -1.33 0.03 7.90
CA LYS A 43 -1.30 -1.28 7.23
C LYS A 43 -2.59 -1.58 6.46
N GLU A 44 -3.72 -1.08 6.93
CA GLU A 44 -5.03 -1.27 6.30
C GLU A 44 -5.26 -0.24 5.19
N ILE A 45 -5.00 1.03 5.48
CA ILE A 45 -5.30 2.12 4.54
C ILE A 45 -4.21 2.35 3.49
N GLY A 46 -3.00 1.83 3.69
CA GLY A 46 -1.86 2.04 2.81
C GLY A 46 -2.18 1.73 1.34
N PRO A 47 -2.42 0.47 0.95
CA PRO A 47 -2.72 0.12 -0.43
C PRO A 47 -3.88 0.91 -1.06
N PRO A 48 -5.05 1.12 -0.42
CA PRO A 48 -6.12 1.92 -1.00
C PRO A 48 -5.83 3.42 -1.08
N PHE A 49 -4.98 3.98 -0.21
CA PHE A 49 -4.63 5.42 -0.22
C PHE A 49 -3.52 5.80 -1.21
N ALA A 50 -2.91 4.83 -1.90
CA ALA A 50 -1.79 5.09 -2.82
C ALA A 50 -2.04 6.25 -3.81
N VAL A 51 -3.24 6.33 -4.39
CA VAL A 51 -3.60 7.41 -5.33
C VAL A 51 -3.78 8.76 -4.62
N ALA A 52 -4.51 8.79 -3.50
CA ALA A 52 -4.76 10.01 -2.75
C ALA A 52 -3.45 10.63 -2.21
N LEU A 53 -2.53 9.80 -1.71
CA LEU A 53 -1.21 10.22 -1.29
C LEU A 53 -0.39 10.78 -2.46
N GLY A 54 -0.40 10.10 -3.60
CA GLY A 54 0.26 10.58 -4.82
C GLY A 54 -0.24 11.96 -5.27
N LEU A 55 -1.54 12.21 -5.19
CA LEU A 55 -2.13 13.52 -5.46
C LEU A 55 -1.69 14.58 -4.42
N GLY A 56 -1.65 14.22 -3.14
CA GLY A 56 -1.23 15.12 -2.06
C GLY A 56 0.23 15.54 -2.15
N ILE A 57 1.12 14.64 -2.57
CA ILE A 57 2.55 14.96 -2.71
C ILE A 57 2.92 15.59 -4.06
N ARG A 58 1.97 15.70 -5.01
CA ARG A 58 2.23 16.10 -6.40
C ARG A 58 2.95 17.45 -6.54
N GLN A 59 2.77 18.36 -5.60
CA GLN A 59 3.39 19.69 -5.63
C GLN A 59 4.78 19.74 -4.96
N PHE A 60 5.18 18.65 -4.30
CA PHE A 60 6.43 18.54 -3.55
C PHE A 60 7.45 17.61 -4.23
N ILE A 61 7.13 17.13 -5.44
CA ILE A 61 7.99 16.31 -6.30
C ILE A 61 8.38 17.06 -7.57
#